data_AF-A0A523AK54-F1
#
_entry.id   AF-A0A523AK54-F1
#
_cell.length_a   1.000
_cell.length_b   1.000
_cell.length_c   1.000
_cell.angle_alpha   90.00
_cell.angle_beta   90.00
_cell.angle_gamma   90.00
#
_symmetry.space_group_name_H-M   'P 1'
#
loop_
_entity.id
_entity.type
_entity.pdbx_description
1 polymer ?
#
loop_
_entity_poly.entity_id
_entity_poly.type
_entity_poly.pdbx_seq_one_letter_code
_entity_poly.pdbx_strand_id
1 'polypeptide(L)' 'MEKFGKLLEHWIEHNEEHIESYKKWIKNLNPELAELLEKAVRKFEEGNSILKEIMKKLDQQ' A
#
# COMPACT_ATOMS: atom_id res chain seq x y z
N MET A 1 -18.54 6.51 -11.46
CA MET A 1 -17.52 6.49 -10.38
C MET A 1 -17.48 5.17 -9.61
N GLU A 2 -18.60 4.47 -9.43
CA GLU A 2 -18.67 3.23 -8.65
C GLU A 2 -17.66 2.14 -9.06
N LYS A 3 -17.50 1.85 -10.36
CA LYS A 3 -16.51 0.87 -10.84
C LYS A 3 -15.07 1.26 -10.50
N PHE A 4 -14.75 2.55 -10.53
CA PHE A 4 -13.42 3.04 -10.17
C PHE A 4 -13.17 2.95 -8.66
N GLY A 5 -14.17 3.29 -7.84
CA GLY A 5 -14.12 3.10 -6.38
C GLY A 5 -13.83 1.66 -5.97
N LYS A 6 -14.55 0.69 -6.55
CA LYS A 6 -14.32 -0.75 -6.29
C LYS A 6 -12.92 -1.22 -6.71
N LEU A 7 -12.38 -0.69 -7.80
CA LEU A 7 -11.01 -0.98 -8.21
C LEU A 7 -10.01 -0.42 -7.19
N LEU A 8 -10.18 0.82 -6.74
CA LEU A 8 -9.31 1.43 -5.74
C LEU A 8 -9.30 0.65 -4.43
N GLU A 9 -10.46 0.22 -3.96
CA GLU A 9 -10.59 -0.62 -2.76
C GLU A 9 -9.76 -1.90 -2.88
N HIS A 10 -9.92 -2.65 -3.98
CA HIS A 10 -9.17 -3.87 -4.22
C HIS A 10 -7.65 -3.64 -4.32
N TRP A 11 -7.22 -2.56 -4.98
CA TRP A 11 -5.80 -2.21 -5.07
C TRP A 11 -5.21 -1.81 -3.71
N ILE A 12 -5.95 -1.08 -2.89
CA ILE A 12 -5.52 -0.73 -1.52
C ILE A 12 -5.34 -1.99 -0.68
N GLU A 13 -6.32 -2.89 -0.70
CA GLU A 13 -6.29 -4.17 0.01
C GLU A 13 -5.07 -5.00 -0.42
N HIS A 14 -4.87 -5.18 -1.73
CA HIS A 14 -3.74 -5.95 -2.24
C HIS A 14 -2.37 -5.34 -1.88
N ASN A 15 -2.28 -4.00 -1.88
CA ASN A 15 -1.07 -3.32 -1.42
C ASN A 15 -0.80 -3.55 0.08
N GLU A 16 -1.84 -3.66 0.91
CA GLU A 16 -1.70 -3.99 2.33
C GLU A 16 -1.16 -5.43 2.51
N GLU A 17 -1.61 -6.40 1.70
CA GLU A 17 -1.07 -7.77 1.69
C GLU A 17 0.43 -7.80 1.32
N HIS A 18 0.85 -6.98 0.34
CA HIS A 18 2.26 -6.81 -0.01
C HIS A 18 3.06 -6.21 1.13
N ILE A 19 2.56 -5.14 1.76
CA ILE A 19 3.21 -4.50 2.91
C ILE A 19 3.43 -5.51 4.04
N GLU A 20 2.42 -6.31 4.39
CA GLU A 20 2.54 -7.33 5.42
C GLU A 20 3.60 -8.38 5.08
N SER A 21 3.60 -8.86 3.84
CA SER A 21 4.58 -9.83 3.36
C SER A 21 6.00 -9.27 3.42
N TYR A 22 6.19 -8.03 2.99
CA TYR A 22 7.50 -7.38 3.03
C TYR A 22 7.98 -7.17 4.47
N LYS A 23 7.10 -6.75 5.38
CA LYS A 23 7.40 -6.63 6.82
C LYS A 23 7.80 -7.99 7.44
N LYS A 24 7.22 -9.10 6.99
CA LYS A 24 7.63 -10.45 7.42
C LYS A 24 9.02 -10.81 6.89
N TRP A 25 9.34 -10.46 5.64
CA TRP A 25 10.64 -10.75 5.04
C TRP A 25 11.78 -9.92 5.65
N ILE A 26 11.54 -8.63 5.94
CA ILE A 26 12.52 -7.72 6.57
C ILE A 26 13.16 -8.35 7.81
N LYS A 27 12.38 -9.07 8.63
CA LYS A 27 12.86 -9.73 9.87
C LYS A 27 13.96 -10.77 9.64
N ASN A 28 14.08 -11.31 8.42
CA ASN A 28 15.01 -12.37 8.07
C ASN A 28 16.08 -11.92 7.08
N LEU A 29 16.12 -10.63 6.72
CA LEU A 29 17.11 -10.07 5.80
C LEU A 29 18.33 -9.52 6.55
N ASN A 30 19.46 -9.43 5.86
CA ASN A 30 20.57 -8.63 6.35
C ASN A 30 20.17 -7.13 6.37
N PRO A 31 20.86 -6.28 7.16
CA PRO A 31 20.46 -4.89 7.36
C PRO A 31 20.35 -4.06 6.07
N GLU A 32 21.25 -4.26 5.10
CA GLU A 32 21.27 -3.50 3.85
C GLU A 32 20.04 -3.81 2.99
N LEU A 33 19.70 -5.10 2.84
CA LEU A 33 18.51 -5.52 2.10
C LEU A 33 17.21 -5.17 2.84
N ALA A 34 17.23 -5.28 4.17
CA ALA A 34 16.11 -4.85 5.01
C ALA A 34 15.78 -3.37 4.80
N GLU A 35 16.80 -2.49 4.77
CA GLU A 35 16.60 -1.06 4.55
C GLU A 35 15.97 -0.75 3.18
N LEU A 36 16.41 -1.44 2.13
CA LEU A 36 15.82 -1.29 0.79
C LEU A 36 14.36 -1.74 0.75
N LEU A 37 14.04 -2.85 1.40
CA LEU A 37 12.68 -3.37 1.45
C LEU A 37 11.77 -2.50 2.34
N GLU A 38 12.30 -1.91 3.41
CA GLU A 38 11.59 -0.89 4.20
C GLU A 38 11.26 0.36 3.38
N LYS A 39 12.17 0.82 2.51
CA LYS A 39 11.89 1.93 1.59
C LYS A 39 10.73 1.59 0.65
N ALA A 40 10.68 0.35 0.14
CA ALA A 40 9.56 -0.10 -0.67
C ALA A 40 8.25 -0.09 0.12
N VAL A 41 8.23 -0.64 1.34
CA VAL A 41 7.06 -0.61 2.24
C VAL A 41 6.52 0.81 2.42
N ARG A 42 7.39 1.79 2.70
CA ARG A 42 6.98 3.19 2.86
C ARG A 42 6.31 3.74 1.59
N LYS A 43 6.81 3.39 0.41
CA LYS A 43 6.23 3.83 -0.86
C LYS A 43 4.85 3.23 -1.12
N PHE A 44 4.63 1.97 -0.74
CA PHE A 44 3.31 1.36 -0.77
C PHE A 44 2.35 2.03 0.22
N GLU A 45 2.80 2.33 1.43
CA GLU A 45 1.99 3.02 2.45
C GLU A 45 1.60 4.45 1.99
N GLU A 46 2.56 5.21 1.46
CA GLU A 46 2.32 6.53 0.85
C GLU A 46 1.31 6.44 -0.31
N GLY A 47 1.51 5.49 -1.22
CA GLY A 47 0.59 5.25 -2.33
C GLY A 47 -0.84 4.95 -1.85
N ASN A 48 -0.98 4.03 -0.88
CA ASN A 48 -2.27 3.68 -0.29
C ASN A 48 -2.94 4.88 0.39
N SER A 49 -2.18 5.76 1.05
CA SER A 49 -2.72 6.99 1.64
C SER A 49 -3.36 7.89 0.58
N ILE A 50 -2.67 8.10 -0.55
CA ILE A 50 -3.18 8.89 -1.68
C ILE A 50 -4.44 8.23 -2.29
N LEU A 51 -4.44 6.91 -2.49
CA LEU A 51 -5.61 6.19 -3.01
C LEU A 51 -6.82 6.32 -2.08
N LYS A 52 -6.61 6.22 -0.75
CA LYS A 52 -7.66 6.43 0.26
C LYS A 52 -8.19 7.86 0.24
N GLU A 53 -7.35 8.87 -0.01
CA GLU A 53 -7.80 10.25 -0.19
C GLU A 53 -8.65 10.43 -1.45
N ILE A 54 -8.26 9.78 -2.56
CA ILE A 54 -9.06 9.78 -3.79
C ILE A 54 -10.43 9.17 -3.52
N MET A 55 -10.51 8.02 -2.85
CA MET A 55 -11.79 7.40 -2.47
C MET A 55 -12.67 8.34 -1.65
N LYS A 56 -12.12 8.98 -0.62
CA LYS A 56 -12.87 9.97 0.19
C LYS A 56 -13.45 11.12 -0.65
N LYS A 57 -12.71 11.58 -1.66
CA LYS A 57 -13.17 12.65 -2.57
C LYS A 57 -14.18 12.16 -3.61
N LEU A 58 -14.19 10.86 -3.93
CA LEU A 58 -15.20 10.26 -4.80
C LEU A 58 -16.54 10.14 -4.08
N ASP A 59 -16.54 9.79 -2.79
CA ASP A 59 -17.77 9.62 -1.99
C ASP A 59 -18.46 10.95 -1.64
N GLN A 60 -17.76 12.08 -1.81
CA GLN A 60 -18.27 13.44 -1.57
C GLN A 60 -18.91 14.09 -2.80
N GLN A 61 -18.97 13.39 -3.94
CA GLN A 61 -19.56 13.85 -5.20
C GLN A 61 -20.88 13.14 -5.49
#